data_AF-A0A8T1RWH3-F1
#
_entry.id   AF-A0A8T1RWH3-F1
#
_cell.length_a   1.000
_cell.length_b   1.000
_cell.length_c   1.000
_cell.angle_alpha   90.00
_cell.angle_beta   90.00
_cell.angle_gamma   90.00
#
_symmetry.space_group_name_H-M   'P 1'
#
loop_
_entity.id
_entity.type
_entity.pdbx_description
1 polymer ?
#
loop_
_entity_poly.entity_id
_entity_poly.type
_entity_poly.pdbx_seq_one_letter_code
_entity_poly.pdbx_strand_id
1 'polypeptide(L)'
;SPKSTFGKGYEAPPRILLNEIYKKQLQLIFSEVCIALWIFCTLPVTVAAAERRFSKLALIKNCRCSTMGQEQLSHLAMLSIESEPAREIDFGGLIHDFAMKKARKIKL
;
A
#
# COMPACT_ATOMS: atom_id res chain seq x y z
N SER A 1 -10.84 -27.69 43.90
CA SER A 1 -10.33 -26.38 44.32
C SER A 1 -10.90 -25.28 43.43
N PRO A 2 -11.67 -24.32 44.00
CA PRO A 2 -12.31 -23.25 43.25
C PRO A 2 -11.32 -22.11 43.02
N LYS A 3 -11.14 -21.67 41.76
CA LYS A 3 -10.31 -20.51 41.44
C LYS A 3 -11.16 -19.26 41.51
N SER A 4 -10.96 -18.51 42.60
CA SER A 4 -10.92 -17.04 42.68
C SER A 4 -11.87 -16.28 41.74
N THR A 5 -13.03 -15.93 42.28
CA THR A 5 -13.87 -14.83 41.80
C THR A 5 -13.15 -13.50 42.06
N PHE A 6 -12.24 -13.13 41.17
CA PHE A 6 -11.69 -11.78 41.16
C PHE A 6 -12.68 -10.87 40.43
N GLY A 7 -13.23 -9.91 41.17
CA GLY A 7 -14.17 -8.92 40.67
C GLY A 7 -13.65 -8.27 39.38
N LYS A 8 -14.30 -8.58 38.27
CA LYS A 8 -14.28 -7.74 37.09
C LYS A 8 -15.62 -7.08 37.01
N GLY A 9 -15.64 -5.83 37.48
CA GLY A 9 -16.60 -4.85 36.99
C GLY A 9 -16.69 -5.00 35.47
N TYR A 10 -17.94 -5.09 35.04
CA TYR A 10 -18.47 -5.18 33.68
C TYR A 10 -17.81 -4.15 32.73
N GLU A 11 -16.60 -4.43 32.28
CA GLU A 11 -16.05 -3.85 31.06
C GLU A 11 -16.07 -4.92 29.96
N ALA A 12 -17.27 -5.25 29.52
CA ALA A 12 -17.42 -6.00 28.29
C ALA A 12 -17.01 -5.07 27.12
N PRO A 13 -16.10 -5.49 26.22
CA PRO A 13 -15.80 -4.74 25.01
C PRO A 13 -17.11 -4.36 24.31
N PRO A 14 -17.25 -3.12 23.80
CA PRO A 14 -18.49 -2.63 23.16
C PRO A 14 -19.07 -3.59 22.11
N ARG A 15 -18.19 -4.37 21.47
CA ARG A 15 -18.49 -5.40 20.47
C ARG A 15 -19.27 -6.61 21.02
N ILE A 16 -19.04 -7.00 22.28
CA ILE A 16 -19.77 -8.10 22.94
C ILE A 16 -21.19 -7.62 23.28
N LEU A 17 -21.32 -6.37 23.76
CA LEU A 17 -22.60 -5.76 24.05
C LEU A 17 -23.47 -5.64 22.78
N LEU A 18 -22.89 -5.22 21.65
CA LEU A 18 -23.55 -5.21 20.34
C LEU A 18 -24.08 -6.58 19.92
N ASN A 19 -23.29 -7.65 20.11
CA ASN A 19 -23.68 -9.00 19.74
C ASN A 19 -24.84 -9.54 20.61
N GLU A 20 -24.85 -9.21 21.89
CA GLU A 20 -25.93 -9.60 22.81
C GLU A 20 -27.22 -8.80 22.58
N ILE A 21 -27.12 -7.51 22.21
CA ILE A 21 -28.27 -6.69 21.78
C ILE A 21 -28.89 -7.25 20.49
N TYR A 22 -28.06 -7.69 19.54
CA TYR A 22 -28.51 -8.30 18.30
C TYR A 22 -29.24 -9.64 18.54
N LYS A 23 -28.72 -10.49 19.44
CA LYS A 23 -29.37 -11.77 19.82
C LYS A 23 -30.72 -11.59 20.50
N LYS A 24 -30.90 -10.52 21.28
CA LYS A 24 -32.15 -10.26 22.03
C LYS A 24 -33.21 -9.53 21.20
N GLN A 25 -32.99 -9.30 19.90
CA GLN A 25 -33.88 -8.55 19.00
C GLN A 25 -34.29 -7.16 19.54
N LEU A 26 -33.45 -6.53 20.37
CA LEU A 26 -33.73 -5.23 21.00
C LEU A 26 -33.37 -4.05 20.07
N GLN A 27 -33.38 -4.27 18.76
CA GLN A 27 -33.05 -3.27 17.73
C GLN A 27 -34.07 -2.13 17.71
N LEU A 28 -35.33 -2.42 18.05
CA LEU A 28 -36.47 -1.52 17.88
C LEU A 28 -36.71 -0.57 19.07
N ILE A 29 -36.19 -0.86 20.27
CA ILE A 29 -36.48 -0.08 21.48
C ILE A 29 -35.42 1.02 21.70
N PHE A 30 -34.18 0.81 21.22
CA PHE A 30 -33.06 1.73 21.41
C PHE A 30 -32.24 1.93 20.12
N SER A 31 -32.91 2.25 19.00
CA SER A 31 -32.28 2.50 17.70
C SER A 31 -31.18 3.57 17.79
N GLU A 32 -31.46 4.69 18.48
CA GLU A 32 -30.50 5.79 18.66
C GLU A 32 -29.22 5.35 19.40
N VAL A 33 -29.37 4.53 20.44
CA VAL A 33 -28.23 4.04 21.24
C VAL A 33 -27.42 3.02 20.44
N CYS A 34 -28.08 2.18 19.64
CA CYS A 34 -27.40 1.23 18.75
C CYS A 34 -26.58 1.95 17.68
N ILE A 35 -27.12 3.01 17.08
CA ILE A 35 -26.42 3.83 16.07
C ILE A 35 -25.22 4.54 16.71
N ALA A 36 -25.40 5.17 17.88
CA ALA A 36 -24.31 5.82 18.60
C ALA A 36 -23.18 4.84 18.96
N LEU A 37 -23.54 3.64 19.45
CA LEU A 37 -22.58 2.61 19.79
C LEU A 37 -21.87 2.05 18.55
N TRP A 38 -22.58 1.91 17.42
CA TRP A 38 -21.99 1.46 16.17
C TRP A 38 -21.01 2.48 15.60
N ILE A 39 -21.36 3.76 15.59
CA ILE A 39 -20.47 4.86 15.20
C ILE A 39 -19.25 4.89 16.14
N PHE A 40 -19.47 4.80 17.45
CA PHE A 40 -18.38 4.77 18.43
C PHE A 40 -17.44 3.58 18.25
N CYS A 41 -17.93 2.42 17.82
CA CYS A 41 -17.09 1.24 17.57
C CYS A 41 -16.40 1.28 16.20
N THR A 42 -17.09 1.76 15.17
CA THR A 42 -16.59 1.75 13.78
C THR A 42 -15.62 2.88 13.51
N LEU A 43 -15.80 4.06 14.10
CA LEU A 43 -14.89 5.20 13.94
C LEU A 43 -13.45 4.87 14.37
N PRO A 44 -13.15 4.45 15.61
CA PRO A 44 -11.77 4.16 16.01
C PRO A 44 -11.20 2.95 15.26
N VAL A 45 -12.04 1.95 14.91
CA VAL A 45 -11.60 0.76 14.16
C VAL A 45 -11.26 1.10 12.71
N THR A 46 -12.05 1.95 12.05
CA THR A 46 -11.79 2.40 10.68
C THR A 46 -10.62 3.36 10.63
N VAL A 47 -10.49 4.29 11.59
CA VAL A 47 -9.34 5.20 11.72
C VAL A 47 -8.06 4.41 11.93
N ALA A 48 -8.00 3.48 12.89
CA ALA A 48 -6.81 2.65 13.11
C ALA A 48 -6.47 1.77 11.89
N ALA A 49 -7.48 1.25 11.18
CA ALA A 49 -7.25 0.50 9.95
C ALA A 49 -6.74 1.38 8.81
N ALA A 50 -7.26 2.61 8.69
CA ALA A 50 -6.82 3.60 7.72
C ALA A 50 -5.39 4.04 8.02
N GLU A 51 -5.07 4.41 9.26
CA GLU A 51 -3.71 4.75 9.70
C GLU A 51 -2.73 3.61 9.44
N ARG A 52 -3.10 2.36 9.77
CA ARG A 52 -2.28 1.18 9.48
C ARG A 52 -2.07 0.98 7.98
N ARG A 53 -3.10 1.19 7.16
CA ARG A 53 -3.02 1.11 5.69
C ARG A 53 -2.17 2.22 5.11
N PHE A 54 -2.34 3.45 5.57
CA PHE A 54 -1.57 4.61 5.12
C PHE A 54 -0.12 4.56 5.59
N SER A 55 0.17 4.04 6.79
CA SER A 55 1.54 3.80 7.26
C SER A 55 2.27 2.81 6.35
N LYS A 56 1.62 1.71 5.98
CA LYS A 56 2.18 0.75 5.01
C LYS A 56 2.34 1.36 3.61
N LEU A 57 1.37 2.13 3.14
CA LEU A 57 1.44 2.79 1.84
C LEU A 57 2.54 3.86 1.80
N ALA A 58 2.71 4.61 2.89
CA ALA A 58 3.79 5.57 3.06
C ALA A 58 5.16 4.90 3.03
N LEU A 59 5.31 3.71 3.64
CA LEU A 59 6.54 2.91 3.54
C LEU A 59 6.78 2.40 2.12
N ILE A 60 5.77 1.94 1.39
CA ILE A 60 5.92 1.46 0.00
C ILE A 60 6.29 2.62 -0.94
N LYS A 61 5.64 3.79 -0.77
CA LYS A 61 5.94 5.01 -1.51
C LYS A 61 7.35 5.53 -1.19
N ASN A 62 7.72 5.60 0.09
CA ASN A 62 9.02 6.13 0.50
C ASN A 62 10.16 5.15 0.26
N CYS A 63 10.03 3.85 0.51
CA CYS A 63 11.13 2.89 0.31
C CYS A 63 11.61 2.82 -1.14
N ARG A 64 10.73 3.09 -2.12
CA ARG A 64 11.08 3.10 -3.55
C ARG A 64 11.51 4.48 -4.05
N CYS A 65 11.03 5.58 -3.44
CA CYS A 65 11.39 6.95 -3.83
C CYS A 65 12.48 7.62 -2.96
N SER A 66 12.79 7.10 -1.77
CA SER A 66 13.82 7.70 -0.91
C SER A 66 15.24 7.32 -1.34
N THR A 67 15.39 6.24 -2.12
CA THR A 67 16.68 5.81 -2.67
C THR A 67 16.90 6.29 -4.11
N MET A 68 15.83 6.67 -4.83
CA MET A 68 15.94 7.25 -6.17
C MET A 68 15.90 8.78 -6.08
N GLY A 69 17.05 9.42 -6.26
CA GLY A 69 17.11 10.87 -6.43
C GLY A 69 16.33 11.32 -7.67
N GLN A 70 15.86 12.57 -7.68
CA GLN A 70 15.12 13.15 -8.81
C GLN A 70 15.87 12.98 -10.15
N GLU A 71 17.20 13.08 -10.14
CA GLU A 71 18.04 12.85 -11.32
C GLU A 71 18.01 11.39 -11.79
N GLN A 72 18.09 10.41 -10.88
CA GLN A 72 18.01 9.00 -11.26
C GLN A 72 16.63 8.64 -11.82
N LEU A 73 15.56 9.26 -11.30
CA LEU A 73 14.22 9.09 -11.83
C LEU A 73 14.10 9.66 -13.25
N SER A 74 14.66 10.84 -13.50
CA SER A 74 14.71 11.45 -14.82
C SER A 74 15.47 10.58 -15.83
N HIS A 75 16.65 10.07 -15.44
CA HIS A 75 17.44 9.17 -16.29
C HIS A 75 16.71 7.86 -16.58
N LEU A 76 16.03 7.27 -15.60
CA LEU A 76 15.25 6.05 -15.81
C LEU A 76 14.04 6.30 -16.72
N ALA A 77 13.38 7.45 -16.57
CA ALA A 77 12.30 7.84 -17.46
C ALA A 77 12.80 8.03 -18.90
N MET A 78 13.95 8.68 -19.11
CA MET A 78 14.57 8.78 -20.44
C MET A 78 14.90 7.41 -21.01
N LEU A 79 15.54 6.53 -20.24
CA LEU A 79 15.84 5.16 -20.68
C LEU A 79 14.58 4.37 -21.04
N SER A 80 13.48 4.56 -20.30
CA SER A 80 12.21 3.89 -20.58
C SER A 80 11.50 4.43 -21.83
N ILE A 81 11.70 5.70 -22.17
CA ILE A 81 11.17 6.29 -23.41
C ILE A 81 12.00 5.82 -24.59
N GLU A 82 13.32 5.78 -24.44
CA GLU A 82 14.26 5.34 -25.47
C GLU A 82 14.28 3.81 -25.64
N SER A 83 13.83 3.02 -24.66
CA SER A 83 13.85 1.56 -24.74
C SER A 83 12.92 0.98 -25.80
N GLU A 84 11.77 1.62 -26.04
CA GLU A 84 10.83 1.22 -27.10
C GLU A 84 11.43 1.43 -28.51
N PRO A 85 11.87 2.65 -28.90
CA PRO A 85 12.49 2.86 -30.20
C PRO A 85 13.81 2.10 -30.33
N ALA A 86 14.58 1.93 -29.26
CA ALA A 86 15.81 1.13 -29.30
C ALA A 86 15.56 -0.34 -29.65
N ARG A 87 14.36 -0.89 -29.37
CA ARG A 87 14.03 -2.28 -29.70
C ARG A 87 13.70 -2.48 -31.18
N GLU A 88 13.35 -1.40 -31.89
CA GLU A 88 13.06 -1.41 -33.32
C GLU A 88 14.33 -1.22 -34.18
N ILE A 89 15.44 -0.80 -33.56
CA ILE A 89 16.71 -0.58 -34.26
C ILE A 89 17.43 -1.92 -34.50
N ASP A 90 17.81 -2.19 -35.75
CA ASP A 90 18.71 -3.31 -36.07
C ASP A 90 20.16 -2.97 -35.65
N PHE A 91 20.53 -3.44 -34.46
CA PHE A 91 21.90 -3.30 -33.95
C PHE A 91 22.91 -4.07 -34.80
N GLY A 92 22.54 -5.13 -35.50
CA GLY A 92 23.45 -5.93 -36.33
C GLY A 92 23.98 -5.13 -37.52
N GLY A 93 23.07 -4.53 -38.30
CA GLY A 93 23.41 -3.61 -39.39
C GLY A 93 24.16 -2.37 -38.90
N LEU A 94 23.73 -1.79 -37.78
CA LEU A 94 24.40 -0.63 -37.19
C LEU A 94 25.85 -0.94 -36.79
N ILE A 95 26.10 -2.08 -36.13
CA ILE A 95 27.44 -2.52 -35.74
C ILE A 95 28.31 -2.79 -36.97
N HIS A 96 27.75 -3.43 -38.00
CA HIS A 96 28.46 -3.70 -39.24
C HIS A 96 28.86 -2.39 -39.96
N ASP A 97 27.95 -1.42 -40.04
CA ASP A 97 28.23 -0.10 -40.63
C ASP A 97 29.27 0.68 -39.81
N PHE A 98 29.21 0.58 -38.49
CA PHE A 98 30.19 1.20 -37.60
C PHE A 98 31.58 0.56 -37.78
N ALA A 99 31.63 -0.77 -37.87
CA ALA A 99 32.85 -1.52 -38.13
C ALA A 99 33.44 -1.18 -39.51
N MET A 100 32.62 -1.12 -40.56
CA MET A 100 33.04 -0.74 -41.92
C MET A 100 33.59 0.69 -41.97
N LYS A 101 32.94 1.65 -41.30
CA LYS A 101 33.43 3.03 -41.22
C LYS A 101 34.72 3.15 -40.41
N LYS A 102 34.89 2.36 -39.35
CA LYS A 102 36.12 2.33 -38.54
C LYS A 102 37.28 1.66 -39.29
N ALA A 103 37.02 0.55 -39.99
CA ALA A 103 37.99 -0.15 -40.82
C ALA A 103 38.50 0.72 -41.98
N ARG A 104 37.64 1.54 -42.62
CA ARG A 104 38.08 2.50 -43.64
C ARG A 104 39.02 3.61 -43.14
N LYS A 105 39.03 3.91 -41.84
CA LYS A 105 39.98 4.88 -41.24
C LYS A 105 41.34 4.25 -40.93
N ILE A 106 41.44 2.92 -40.92
CA ILE A 106 42.71 2.20 -40.82
C ILE A 106 43.27 2.11 -42.25
N LYS A 107 43.89 3.19 -42.73
CA LYS A 107 44.81 3.11 -43.87
C LYS A 107 46.19 2.76 -43.33
N LEU A 108 46.75 1.66 -43.85
CA LEU A 108 48.20 1.40 -43.89
C LEU A 108 48.92 2.57 -44.57
#